data_AF-A0A3M6YPR6-F1
#
_entry.id   AF-A0A3M6YPR6-F1
#
_cell.length_a   1.000
_cell.length_b   1.000
_cell.length_c   1.000
_cell.angle_alpha   90.00
_cell.angle_beta   90.00
_cell.angle_gamma   90.00
#
_symmetry.space_group_name_H-M   'P 1'
#
loop_
_entity.id
_entity.type
_entity.pdbx_description
1 polymer ?
#
loop_
_entity_poly.entity_id
_entity_poly.type
_entity_poly.pdbx_seq_one_letter_code
_entity_poly.pdbx_strand_id
1 'polypeptide(L)'
;LAQSAIDDEEESWIEGAIQSLFENLQSAPIPSNPLRVLSHALPSPSHTGHVFPTIIGALHNSTPTSPTVWVNVFHAIPGRFNLADLPTSPPNTPGPAVGGDDYFTQKVFDSAVPISDYQDDLSSLPRSPRPIVPPSSINLAVVERYIPPTNANEFSDMFNTNGPSILVDRLVELSPSNGSLVFIYPTRTGAQTFVQEHLGPILDPLLRWICVVHGLSLDLSRSLGHMIAVDRMLEHDQLEYRIARLCALLTQRSTSIQRFHGSKATFSLTYSGRKEVLLTRDVWAKDWWTKQEKPRVRDIMTRYAQEAQKKSSNGHVDRPATPTELVQQLLDGVVKREYPIGQEPERGVEVGIFVIKRSE
;
A
#
# COMPACT_ATOMS: atom_id res chain seq x y z
N LEU A 1 -8.95 8.59 -43.86
CA LEU A 1 -8.01 9.62 -43.39
C LEU A 1 -8.72 10.48 -42.35
N ALA A 2 -8.78 10.00 -41.11
CA ALA A 2 -9.14 10.72 -39.87
C ALA A 2 -9.34 9.69 -38.73
N GLN A 3 -8.36 8.82 -38.50
CA GLN A 3 -8.40 7.80 -37.44
C GLN A 3 -7.01 7.57 -36.83
N SER A 4 -6.19 8.62 -36.78
CA SER A 4 -4.78 8.53 -36.40
C SER A 4 -4.36 9.66 -35.45
N ALA A 5 -5.25 10.09 -34.55
CA ALA A 5 -4.97 11.24 -33.68
C ALA A 5 -5.71 11.19 -32.33
N ILE A 6 -5.87 10.02 -31.70
CA ILE A 6 -6.41 9.91 -30.33
C ILE A 6 -5.57 9.03 -29.38
N ASP A 7 -4.62 8.22 -29.86
CA ASP A 7 -3.77 7.41 -28.96
C ASP A 7 -2.29 7.85 -28.98
N ASP A 8 -2.04 9.17 -29.08
CA ASP A 8 -0.74 9.74 -28.73
C ASP A 8 -0.64 9.78 -27.18
N GLU A 9 0.08 8.81 -26.64
CA GLU A 9 0.78 8.82 -25.35
C GLU A 9 -0.03 9.24 -24.11
N GLU A 10 -0.80 8.29 -23.56
CA GLU A 10 -1.13 8.31 -22.12
C GLU A 10 0.14 7.94 -21.35
N GLU A 11 1.03 8.93 -21.24
CA GLU A 11 2.28 8.87 -20.50
C GLU A 11 1.97 8.34 -19.08
N SER A 12 2.52 7.16 -18.75
CA SER A 12 2.23 6.46 -17.50
C SER A 12 2.38 7.44 -16.33
N TRP A 13 1.36 7.62 -15.49
CA TRP A 13 1.36 8.66 -14.44
C TRP A 13 2.55 8.59 -13.47
N ILE A 14 3.26 7.46 -13.45
CA ILE A 14 4.44 7.18 -12.64
C ILE A 14 5.78 7.36 -13.39
N GLU A 15 5.78 7.82 -14.64
CA GLU A 15 6.97 7.81 -15.50
C GLU A 15 8.15 8.60 -14.90
N GLY A 16 7.91 9.79 -14.36
CA GLY A 16 8.99 10.57 -13.72
C GLY A 16 9.69 9.82 -12.58
N ALA A 17 8.95 9.00 -11.84
CA ALA A 17 9.55 8.12 -10.82
C ALA A 17 10.31 6.96 -11.46
N ILE A 18 9.76 6.33 -12.50
CA ILE A 18 10.43 5.27 -13.26
C ILE A 18 11.75 5.75 -13.87
N GLN A 19 11.77 6.94 -14.46
CA GLN A 19 12.98 7.56 -15.00
C GLN A 19 14.03 7.77 -13.91
N SER A 20 13.65 8.37 -12.77
CA SER A 20 14.55 8.57 -11.63
C SER A 20 15.12 7.24 -11.09
N LEU A 21 14.31 6.17 -11.07
CA LEU A 21 14.76 4.83 -10.69
C LEU A 21 15.80 4.27 -11.65
N PHE A 22 15.59 4.40 -12.96
CA PHE A 22 16.54 3.89 -13.95
C PHE A 22 17.85 4.66 -13.93
N GLU A 23 17.82 5.98 -13.79
CA GLU A 23 19.03 6.80 -13.61
C GLU A 23 19.83 6.34 -12.37
N ASN A 24 19.15 5.97 -11.29
CA ASN A 24 19.79 5.44 -10.10
C ASN A 24 20.40 4.04 -10.32
N LEU A 25 19.68 3.14 -10.99
CA LEU A 25 20.15 1.78 -11.27
C LEU A 25 21.33 1.77 -12.26
N GLN A 26 21.29 2.60 -13.31
CA GLN A 26 22.35 2.68 -14.31
C GLN A 26 23.64 3.31 -13.78
N SER A 27 23.53 4.21 -12.80
CA SER A 27 24.70 4.81 -12.14
C SER A 27 25.40 3.89 -11.13
N ALA A 28 24.87 2.68 -10.89
CA ALA A 28 25.47 1.73 -9.95
C ALA A 28 26.74 1.08 -10.53
N PRO A 29 27.85 0.96 -9.77
CA PRO A 29 29.14 0.47 -10.27
C PRO A 29 29.13 -0.95 -10.85
N ILE A 30 28.19 -1.81 -10.43
CA ILE A 30 27.92 -3.14 -10.99
C ILE A 30 26.43 -3.44 -10.74
N PRO A 31 25.61 -3.77 -11.75
CA PRO A 31 24.27 -4.26 -11.50
C PRO A 31 24.37 -5.62 -10.81
N SER A 32 23.88 -5.72 -9.57
CA SER A 32 23.83 -7.02 -8.89
C SER A 32 22.95 -7.97 -9.70
N ASN A 33 23.48 -9.15 -10.01
CA ASN A 33 22.71 -10.24 -10.60
C ASN A 33 22.62 -11.37 -9.54
N PRO A 34 21.42 -11.74 -9.06
CA PRO A 34 20.11 -11.21 -9.45
C PRO A 34 19.86 -9.80 -8.91
N LEU A 35 19.05 -9.02 -9.65
CA LEU A 35 18.41 -7.82 -9.15
C LEU A 35 17.39 -8.23 -8.08
N ARG A 36 17.43 -7.61 -6.91
CA ARG A 36 16.52 -7.91 -5.81
C ARG A 36 15.53 -6.78 -5.63
N VAL A 37 14.25 -7.10 -5.77
CA VAL A 37 13.14 -6.19 -5.64
C VAL A 37 12.31 -6.57 -4.42
N LEU A 38 11.82 -5.59 -3.68
CA LEU A 38 10.98 -5.77 -2.51
C LEU A 38 9.67 -5.01 -2.73
N SER A 39 8.56 -5.73 -2.81
CA SER A 39 7.21 -5.16 -2.89
C SER A 39 6.57 -5.12 -1.51
N HIS A 40 5.93 -4.02 -1.16
CA HIS A 40 5.16 -3.87 0.06
C HIS A 40 3.88 -3.08 -0.24
N ALA A 41 2.84 -3.82 -0.60
CA ALA A 41 1.52 -3.31 -0.91
C ALA A 41 0.64 -3.19 0.35
N LEU A 42 0.21 -1.97 0.68
CA LEU A 42 -0.66 -1.67 1.81
C LEU A 42 -2.08 -1.28 1.34
N PRO A 43 -3.14 -1.71 2.06
CA PRO A 43 -3.12 -2.57 3.26
C PRO A 43 -2.87 -4.06 2.95
N SER A 44 -3.05 -4.47 1.70
CA SER A 44 -2.77 -5.83 1.25
C SER A 44 -2.43 -5.86 -0.24
N PRO A 45 -1.71 -6.90 -0.71
CA PRO A 45 -1.58 -7.15 -2.14
C PRO A 45 -2.95 -7.36 -2.82
N SER A 46 -3.00 -7.03 -4.11
CA SER A 46 -4.07 -7.36 -5.04
C SER A 46 -3.46 -7.59 -6.42
N HIS A 47 -4.14 -8.37 -7.27
CA HIS A 47 -3.75 -8.59 -8.66
C HIS A 47 -3.78 -7.33 -9.51
N THR A 48 -4.63 -6.37 -9.14
CA THR A 48 -4.85 -5.14 -9.90
C THR A 48 -4.87 -3.93 -8.97
N GLY A 49 -4.72 -2.73 -9.54
CA GLY A 49 -4.77 -1.45 -8.80
C GLY A 49 -3.47 -1.02 -8.12
N HIS A 50 -2.47 -1.89 -8.04
CA HIS A 50 -1.11 -1.55 -7.62
C HIS A 50 -0.23 -1.21 -8.82
N VAL A 51 0.72 -0.29 -8.67
CA VAL A 51 1.63 0.14 -9.73
C VAL A 51 2.88 -0.74 -9.83
N PHE A 52 3.14 -1.57 -8.81
CA PHE A 52 4.25 -2.51 -8.80
C PHE A 52 4.42 -3.30 -10.12
N PRO A 53 3.37 -3.89 -10.74
CA PRO A 53 3.50 -4.59 -12.01
C PRO A 53 4.01 -3.69 -13.15
N THR A 54 3.60 -2.43 -13.19
CA THR A 54 4.07 -1.44 -14.17
C THR A 54 5.56 -1.15 -13.98
N ILE A 55 6.01 -0.97 -12.73
CA ILE A 55 7.43 -0.73 -12.41
C ILE A 55 8.27 -1.95 -12.80
N ILE A 56 7.82 -3.17 -12.49
CA ILE A 56 8.51 -4.41 -12.87
C ILE A 56 8.52 -4.61 -14.39
N GLY A 57 7.43 -4.30 -15.08
CA GLY A 57 7.37 -4.37 -16.54
C GLY A 57 8.38 -3.42 -17.19
N ALA A 58 8.44 -2.18 -16.72
CA ALA A 58 9.43 -1.20 -17.20
C ALA A 58 10.88 -1.66 -16.92
N LEU A 59 11.12 -2.21 -15.74
CA LEU A 59 12.42 -2.77 -15.37
C LEU A 59 12.79 -3.95 -16.27
N HIS A 60 11.87 -4.87 -16.49
CA HIS A 60 12.09 -6.03 -17.36
C HIS A 60 12.47 -5.57 -18.77
N ASN A 61 11.75 -4.60 -19.33
CA ASN A 61 11.97 -4.07 -20.67
C ASN A 61 13.30 -3.30 -20.80
N SER A 62 13.80 -2.71 -19.71
CA SER A 62 15.06 -1.95 -19.70
C SER A 62 16.30 -2.80 -19.38
N THR A 63 16.13 -4.02 -18.86
CA THR A 63 17.26 -4.90 -18.54
C THR A 63 17.77 -5.68 -19.76
N PRO A 64 19.11 -5.73 -19.99
CA PRO A 64 19.67 -6.49 -21.10
C PRO A 64 19.23 -7.97 -21.11
N THR A 65 19.06 -8.53 -22.30
CA THR A 65 18.81 -9.97 -22.50
C THR A 65 20.08 -10.81 -22.42
N SER A 66 21.25 -10.18 -22.56
CA SER A 66 22.56 -10.85 -22.47
C SER A 66 23.60 -9.96 -21.79
N PRO A 67 24.25 -10.43 -20.69
CA PRO A 67 23.91 -11.64 -19.95
C PRO A 67 22.52 -11.52 -19.28
N THR A 68 21.82 -12.64 -19.11
CA THR A 68 20.50 -12.66 -18.46
C THR A 68 20.57 -12.08 -17.05
N VAL A 69 19.83 -11.00 -16.82
CA VAL A 69 19.60 -10.43 -15.48
C VAL A 69 18.36 -11.09 -14.89
N TRP A 70 18.55 -11.82 -13.79
CA TRP A 70 17.44 -12.38 -13.01
C TRP A 70 16.92 -11.33 -12.02
N VAL A 71 15.63 -11.37 -11.73
CA VAL A 71 14.92 -10.45 -10.84
C VAL A 71 14.25 -11.28 -9.75
N ASN A 72 14.73 -11.18 -8.52
CA ASN A 72 14.11 -11.81 -7.37
C ASN A 72 13.21 -10.81 -6.67
N VAL A 73 11.91 -11.07 -6.64
CA VAL A 73 10.90 -10.23 -6.00
C VAL A 73 10.54 -10.83 -4.65
N PHE A 74 10.63 -10.02 -3.59
CA PHE A 74 10.18 -10.34 -2.25
C PHE A 74 8.91 -9.55 -1.95
N HIS A 75 7.78 -10.21 -1.78
CA HIS A 75 6.51 -9.59 -1.41
C HIS A 75 6.36 -9.59 0.11
N ALA A 76 6.38 -8.41 0.73
CA ALA A 76 6.15 -8.21 2.15
C ALA A 76 4.64 -8.26 2.43
N ILE A 77 4.18 -9.27 3.16
CA ILE A 77 2.74 -9.52 3.33
C ILE A 77 2.38 -9.67 4.81
N PRO A 78 1.40 -8.88 5.31
CA PRO A 78 0.95 -8.99 6.69
C PRO A 78 0.07 -10.24 6.89
N GLY A 79 0.27 -10.92 8.03
CA GLY A 79 -0.61 -12.00 8.48
C GLY A 79 -0.60 -13.28 7.62
N ARG A 80 -1.77 -13.94 7.54
CA ARG A 80 -1.97 -15.15 6.70
C ARG A 80 -2.49 -14.72 5.33
N PHE A 81 -1.83 -15.15 4.27
CA PHE A 81 -2.19 -14.85 2.89
C PHE A 81 -2.11 -16.13 2.02
N ASN A 82 -2.83 -16.14 0.90
CA ASN A 82 -2.65 -17.16 -0.12
C ASN A 82 -1.62 -16.67 -1.14
N LEU A 83 -0.73 -17.55 -1.60
CA LEU A 83 0.23 -17.20 -2.68
C LEU A 83 -0.50 -16.78 -3.96
N ALA A 84 -1.71 -17.29 -4.16
CA ALA A 84 -2.58 -16.89 -5.25
C ALA A 84 -3.00 -15.42 -5.19
N ASP A 85 -2.91 -14.73 -4.05
CA ASP A 85 -3.34 -13.32 -3.91
C ASP A 85 -2.20 -12.31 -4.22
N LEU A 86 -1.01 -12.80 -4.56
CA LEU A 86 0.14 -11.94 -4.85
C LEU A 86 0.03 -11.34 -6.26
N PRO A 87 0.54 -10.11 -6.48
CA PRO A 87 0.65 -9.55 -7.81
C PRO A 87 1.48 -10.51 -8.64
N THR A 88 0.87 -11.09 -9.66
CA THR A 88 1.58 -11.97 -10.58
C THR A 88 2.44 -11.10 -11.49
N SER A 89 3.71 -11.44 -11.61
CA SER A 89 4.58 -10.98 -12.70
C SER A 89 3.94 -11.32 -14.08
N PRO A 90 4.33 -10.66 -15.20
CA PRO A 90 3.68 -10.86 -16.50
C PRO A 90 3.76 -12.34 -16.94
N PRO A 91 2.84 -12.78 -17.82
CA PRO A 91 1.94 -13.89 -17.60
C PRO A 91 2.59 -15.27 -17.41
N ASN A 92 2.01 -16.01 -16.46
CA ASN A 92 2.16 -17.45 -16.29
C ASN A 92 1.19 -18.20 -17.23
N THR A 93 1.58 -18.56 -18.44
CA THR A 93 0.89 -19.60 -19.24
C THR A 93 1.82 -20.15 -20.33
N PRO A 94 1.81 -21.47 -20.60
CA PRO A 94 2.77 -22.11 -21.49
C PRO A 94 2.54 -21.65 -22.94
N GLY A 95 3.63 -21.25 -23.60
CA GLY A 95 3.62 -20.99 -25.03
C GLY A 95 3.19 -22.24 -25.82
N PRO A 96 2.58 -22.08 -27.01
CA PRO A 96 2.25 -23.21 -27.88
C PRO A 96 3.50 -24.03 -28.22
N ALA A 97 3.34 -25.34 -28.41
CA ALA A 97 4.42 -26.25 -28.84
C ALA A 97 4.97 -25.96 -30.26
N VAL A 98 4.59 -24.84 -30.88
CA VAL A 98 4.96 -24.44 -32.23
C VAL A 98 5.57 -23.04 -32.14
N GLY A 99 6.88 -22.99 -31.89
CA GLY A 99 7.76 -21.85 -32.13
C GLY A 99 7.31 -20.50 -31.56
N GLY A 100 7.77 -20.16 -30.36
CA GLY A 100 7.65 -18.82 -29.78
C GLY A 100 7.96 -18.82 -28.28
N ASP A 101 9.13 -18.29 -27.94
CA ASP A 101 9.73 -18.00 -26.61
C ASP A 101 9.79 -19.13 -25.55
N ASP A 102 11.04 -19.50 -25.24
CA ASP A 102 11.46 -20.60 -24.39
C ASP A 102 10.94 -20.55 -22.94
N TYR A 103 10.58 -21.70 -22.41
CA TYR A 103 10.28 -21.98 -21.00
C TYR A 103 11.38 -21.54 -20.00
N PHE A 104 12.61 -21.28 -20.48
CA PHE A 104 13.75 -20.77 -19.70
C PHE A 104 13.90 -19.24 -19.73
N THR A 105 12.91 -18.50 -20.23
CA THR A 105 12.93 -17.03 -20.34
C THR A 105 12.39 -16.29 -19.11
N GLN A 106 11.87 -16.99 -18.09
CA GLN A 106 11.36 -16.37 -16.86
C GLN A 106 12.50 -15.74 -16.05
N LYS A 107 12.76 -14.46 -16.28
CA LYS A 107 13.74 -13.68 -15.51
C LYS A 107 13.28 -13.37 -14.08
N VAL A 108 12.00 -13.49 -13.75
CA VAL A 108 11.43 -13.02 -12.47
C VAL A 108 11.06 -14.18 -11.55
N PHE A 109 11.53 -14.14 -10.29
CA PHE A 109 11.22 -15.12 -9.24
C PHE A 109 10.56 -14.45 -8.04
N ASP A 110 9.32 -14.83 -7.74
CA ASP A 110 8.55 -14.27 -6.64
C ASP A 110 8.72 -15.09 -5.35
N SER A 111 8.89 -14.41 -4.23
CA SER A 111 8.98 -14.96 -2.88
C SER A 111 8.11 -14.15 -1.93
N ALA A 112 7.47 -14.83 -0.98
CA ALA A 112 6.60 -14.19 -0.01
C ALA A 112 7.30 -14.09 1.36
N VAL A 113 7.27 -12.92 1.97
CA VAL A 113 7.94 -12.64 3.25
C VAL A 113 6.92 -12.11 4.26
N PRO A 114 6.70 -12.83 5.38
CA PRO A 114 5.72 -12.40 6.38
C PRO A 114 6.21 -11.17 7.15
N ILE A 115 5.30 -10.24 7.44
CA ILE A 115 5.58 -9.04 8.23
C ILE A 115 4.50 -8.77 9.28
N SER A 116 4.83 -7.94 10.26
CA SER A 116 3.83 -7.31 11.14
C SER A 116 3.08 -6.21 10.37
N ASP A 117 1.79 -6.05 10.66
CA ASP A 117 0.99 -4.96 10.12
C ASP A 117 1.36 -3.63 10.80
N TYR A 118 1.71 -2.61 10.01
CA TYR A 118 2.07 -1.29 10.54
C TYR A 118 0.88 -0.47 11.04
N GLN A 119 -0.35 -0.94 10.82
CA GLN A 119 -1.54 -0.38 11.46
C GLN A 119 -1.73 -0.85 12.90
N ASP A 120 -1.12 -1.98 13.30
CA ASP A 120 -1.23 -2.46 14.67
C ASP A 120 -0.40 -1.59 15.64
N ASP A 121 -0.67 -1.75 16.95
CA ASP A 121 0.21 -1.18 17.98
C ASP A 121 1.51 -2.00 18.06
N LEU A 122 2.54 -1.50 17.40
CA LEU A 122 3.85 -2.15 17.33
C LEU A 122 4.79 -1.73 18.48
N SER A 123 4.29 -1.02 19.49
CA SER A 123 5.10 -0.55 20.64
C SER A 123 5.73 -1.68 21.46
N SER A 124 5.10 -2.87 21.44
CA SER A 124 5.59 -4.07 22.12
C SER A 124 6.70 -4.81 21.34
N LEU A 125 6.88 -4.50 20.05
CA LEU A 125 7.90 -5.13 19.22
C LEU A 125 9.27 -4.45 19.37
N PRO A 126 10.37 -5.14 19.00
CA PRO A 126 11.67 -4.51 18.93
C PRO A 126 11.64 -3.24 18.07
N ARG A 127 12.38 -2.21 18.51
CA ARG A 127 12.52 -0.95 17.76
C ARG A 127 13.11 -1.21 16.38
N SER A 128 12.65 -0.46 15.36
CA SER A 128 13.25 -0.48 14.03
C SER A 128 14.75 -0.15 14.09
N PRO A 129 15.55 -0.66 13.13
CA PRO A 129 15.16 -1.44 11.94
C PRO A 129 14.72 -2.88 12.22
N ARG A 130 13.66 -3.34 11.55
CA ARG A 130 13.22 -4.75 11.48
C ARG A 130 13.28 -5.25 10.04
N PRO A 131 14.49 -5.49 9.53
CA PRO A 131 14.66 -5.93 8.16
C PRO A 131 14.04 -7.32 7.97
N ILE A 132 13.32 -7.51 6.87
CA ILE A 132 12.64 -8.76 6.49
C ILE A 132 13.44 -9.53 5.43
N VAL A 133 14.43 -8.85 4.86
CA VAL A 133 15.46 -9.35 3.96
C VAL A 133 16.82 -8.92 4.49
N PRO A 134 17.95 -9.54 4.10
CA PRO A 134 19.25 -9.11 4.57
C PRO A 134 19.47 -7.60 4.35
N PRO A 135 19.95 -6.84 5.36
CA PRO A 135 20.27 -5.42 5.19
C PRO A 135 21.20 -5.19 4.00
N SER A 136 21.11 -4.02 3.38
CA SER A 136 22.02 -3.64 2.29
C SER A 136 21.98 -4.58 1.07
N SER A 137 20.84 -5.23 0.78
CA SER A 137 20.73 -6.23 -0.29
C SER A 137 19.67 -5.97 -1.37
N ILE A 138 18.76 -5.02 -1.16
CA ILE A 138 17.65 -4.73 -2.08
C ILE A 138 18.01 -3.61 -3.05
N ASN A 139 17.87 -3.84 -4.34
CA ASN A 139 18.11 -2.81 -5.36
C ASN A 139 16.94 -1.85 -5.49
N LEU A 140 15.73 -2.40 -5.40
CA LEU A 140 14.48 -1.65 -5.55
C LEU A 140 13.49 -2.07 -4.47
N ALA A 141 13.05 -1.14 -3.65
CA ALA A 141 11.88 -1.33 -2.79
C ALA A 141 10.71 -0.52 -3.34
N VAL A 142 9.51 -1.08 -3.36
CA VAL A 142 8.26 -0.40 -3.70
C VAL A 142 7.34 -0.53 -2.51
N VAL A 143 6.97 0.60 -1.92
CA VAL A 143 5.97 0.68 -0.87
C VAL A 143 4.82 1.52 -1.41
N GLU A 144 3.64 0.93 -1.51
CA GLU A 144 2.49 1.61 -2.09
C GLU A 144 1.25 1.48 -1.22
N ARG A 145 0.53 2.59 -1.13
CA ARG A 145 -0.75 2.73 -0.44
C ARG A 145 -1.60 3.73 -1.20
N TYR A 146 -2.88 3.44 -1.37
CA TYR A 146 -3.82 4.31 -2.09
C TYR A 146 -5.01 4.77 -1.26
N ILE A 147 -5.42 4.01 -0.24
CA ILE A 147 -6.51 4.40 0.68
C ILE A 147 -5.95 4.83 2.03
N PRO A 148 -6.59 5.73 2.79
CA PRO A 148 -6.14 6.11 4.13
C PRO A 148 -6.07 4.90 5.09
N PRO A 149 -5.12 4.87 6.04
CA PRO A 149 -5.06 3.80 7.04
C PRO A 149 -6.24 3.86 7.99
N THR A 150 -6.54 2.71 8.62
CA THR A 150 -7.63 2.60 9.60
C THR A 150 -7.44 3.58 10.75
N ASN A 151 -6.19 3.69 11.20
CA ASN A 151 -5.79 4.46 12.37
C ASN A 151 -4.52 5.26 12.08
N ALA A 152 -4.14 6.09 13.05
CA ALA A 152 -3.03 6.99 12.90
C ALA A 152 -1.64 6.36 13.05
N ASN A 153 -1.52 5.12 13.54
CA ASN A 153 -0.24 4.53 13.95
C ASN A 153 0.70 4.38 12.76
N GLU A 154 0.22 3.75 11.68
CA GLU A 154 1.00 3.60 10.44
C GLU A 154 1.55 4.95 9.96
N PHE A 155 0.69 5.98 10.00
CA PHE A 155 1.05 7.32 9.56
C PHE A 155 2.02 8.03 10.51
N SER A 156 1.78 7.99 11.82
CA SER A 156 2.61 8.67 12.82
C SER A 156 3.99 8.05 12.91
N ASP A 157 4.07 6.74 12.71
CA ASP A 157 5.26 5.96 13.00
C ASP A 157 6.16 5.83 11.77
N MET A 158 5.65 6.03 10.55
CA MET A 158 6.46 5.88 9.33
C MET A 158 7.73 6.75 9.32
N PHE A 159 7.74 7.90 10.00
CA PHE A 159 8.91 8.79 10.08
C PHE A 159 9.76 8.61 11.36
N ASN A 160 9.41 7.64 12.21
CA ASN A 160 10.05 7.45 13.51
C ASN A 160 11.38 6.70 13.37
N THR A 161 12.49 7.35 13.74
CA THR A 161 13.83 6.73 13.67
C THR A 161 14.17 5.87 14.89
N ASN A 162 13.38 5.94 15.96
CA ASN A 162 13.65 5.32 17.26
C ASN A 162 12.54 4.37 17.73
N GLY A 163 11.58 4.08 16.86
CA GLY A 163 10.47 3.16 17.08
C GLY A 163 10.12 2.44 15.78
N PRO A 164 9.00 1.72 15.72
CA PRO A 164 8.54 1.09 14.48
C PRO A 164 8.46 2.12 13.35
N SER A 165 8.98 1.79 12.17
CA SER A 165 8.85 2.65 10.99
C SER A 165 9.04 1.82 9.71
N ILE A 166 8.01 1.82 8.87
CA ILE A 166 8.06 1.17 7.56
C ILE A 166 9.16 1.77 6.68
N LEU A 167 9.31 3.10 6.66
CA LEU A 167 10.33 3.74 5.82
C LEU A 167 11.73 3.39 6.31
N VAL A 168 11.98 3.43 7.62
CA VAL A 168 13.29 3.04 8.18
C VAL A 168 13.61 1.59 7.86
N ASP A 169 12.64 0.69 8.05
CA ASP A 169 12.83 -0.75 7.80
C ASP A 169 13.20 -1.00 6.33
N ARG A 170 12.50 -0.35 5.37
CA ARG A 170 12.78 -0.46 3.93
C ARG A 170 14.08 0.21 3.50
N LEU A 171 14.40 1.38 4.06
CA LEU A 171 15.64 2.11 3.71
C LEU A 171 16.89 1.36 4.16
N VAL A 172 16.84 0.60 5.27
CA VAL A 172 17.96 -0.22 5.75
C VAL A 172 18.26 -1.40 4.84
N GLU A 173 17.24 -1.92 4.18
CA GLU A 173 17.36 -3.07 3.27
C GLU A 173 17.98 -2.69 1.93
N LEU A 174 17.93 -1.41 1.54
CA LEU A 174 18.46 -0.93 0.25
C LEU A 174 19.97 -1.15 0.12
N SER A 175 20.42 -1.59 -1.06
CA SER A 175 21.82 -1.72 -1.43
C SER A 175 22.56 -0.37 -1.31
N PRO A 176 23.81 -0.33 -0.82
CA PRO A 176 24.62 0.89 -0.80
C PRO A 176 25.02 1.34 -2.22
N SER A 177 24.94 0.45 -3.20
CA SER A 177 25.24 0.72 -4.61
C SER A 177 24.00 1.25 -5.34
N ASN A 178 23.52 2.43 -4.94
CA ASN A 178 22.37 3.12 -5.54
C ASN A 178 21.03 2.38 -5.41
N GLY A 179 20.83 1.62 -4.32
CA GLY A 179 19.51 1.05 -4.01
C GLY A 179 18.45 2.14 -3.87
N SER A 180 17.25 1.90 -4.39
CA SER A 180 16.17 2.90 -4.45
C SER A 180 14.88 2.41 -3.81
N LEU A 181 14.17 3.30 -3.14
CA LEU A 181 12.81 3.10 -2.61
C LEU A 181 11.84 4.00 -3.37
N VAL A 182 10.83 3.41 -3.99
CA VAL A 182 9.60 4.09 -4.44
C VAL A 182 8.60 4.05 -3.32
N PHE A 183 8.16 5.22 -2.88
CA PHE A 183 7.14 5.37 -1.85
C PHE A 183 5.94 6.11 -2.42
N ILE A 184 4.79 5.45 -2.44
CA ILE A 184 3.50 6.00 -2.88
C ILE A 184 2.56 5.98 -1.70
N TYR A 185 2.02 7.15 -1.36
CA TYR A 185 1.18 7.31 -0.18
C TYR A 185 0.08 8.34 -0.43
N PRO A 186 -1.16 8.11 0.03
CA PRO A 186 -2.23 9.09 -0.14
C PRO A 186 -1.89 10.39 0.59
N THR A 187 -2.18 11.52 -0.05
CA THR A 187 -2.15 12.82 0.63
C THR A 187 -3.39 12.97 1.51
N ARG A 188 -3.44 13.99 2.37
CA ARG A 188 -4.67 14.34 3.09
C ARG A 188 -5.80 14.65 2.10
N THR A 189 -5.53 15.41 1.05
CA THR A 189 -6.51 15.70 -0.02
C THR A 189 -7.02 14.41 -0.68
N GLY A 190 -6.13 13.49 -1.03
CA GLY A 190 -6.53 12.20 -1.60
C GLY A 190 -7.35 11.35 -0.63
N ALA A 191 -6.95 11.29 0.64
CA ALA A 191 -7.69 10.56 1.67
C ALA A 191 -9.10 11.12 1.92
N GLN A 192 -9.25 12.45 1.91
CA GLN A 192 -10.56 13.10 2.00
C GLN A 192 -11.42 12.77 0.78
N THR A 193 -10.83 12.81 -0.42
CA THR A 193 -11.52 12.45 -1.67
C THR A 193 -11.99 11.00 -1.62
N PHE A 194 -11.15 10.06 -1.18
CA PHE A 194 -11.55 8.67 -0.98
C PHE A 194 -12.75 8.53 -0.03
N VAL A 195 -12.70 9.17 1.15
CA VAL A 195 -13.80 9.07 2.13
C VAL A 195 -15.10 9.70 1.60
N GLN A 196 -15.00 10.84 0.91
CA GLN A 196 -16.18 11.62 0.51
C GLN A 196 -16.81 11.14 -0.80
N GLU A 197 -16.02 10.74 -1.79
CA GLU A 197 -16.51 10.41 -3.14
C GLU A 197 -16.53 8.91 -3.41
N HIS A 198 -15.59 8.14 -2.86
CA HIS A 198 -15.53 6.70 -3.10
C HIS A 198 -16.31 5.91 -2.04
N LEU A 199 -16.07 6.19 -0.76
CA LEU A 199 -16.63 5.41 0.34
C LEU A 199 -18.00 5.93 0.81
N GLY A 200 -18.12 7.23 1.07
CA GLY A 200 -19.28 7.87 1.69
C GLY A 200 -20.62 7.59 1.00
N PRO A 201 -20.72 7.73 -0.35
CA PRO A 201 -21.96 7.47 -1.09
C PRO A 201 -22.50 6.04 -0.91
N ILE A 202 -21.64 5.09 -0.56
CA ILE A 202 -22.00 3.68 -0.33
C ILE A 202 -22.20 3.42 1.17
N LEU A 203 -21.25 3.84 1.99
CA LEU A 203 -21.19 3.52 3.42
C LEU A 203 -22.27 4.26 4.21
N ASP A 204 -22.54 5.53 3.93
CA ASP A 204 -23.47 6.33 4.73
C ASP A 204 -24.93 5.84 4.60
N PRO A 205 -25.46 5.56 3.39
CA PRO A 205 -26.78 4.96 3.26
C PRO A 205 -26.86 3.56 3.88
N LEU A 206 -25.76 2.81 3.85
CA LEU A 206 -25.69 1.48 4.45
C LEU A 206 -25.75 1.55 5.97
N LEU A 207 -24.94 2.40 6.61
CA LEU A 207 -24.95 2.60 8.05
C LEU A 207 -26.31 3.12 8.53
N ARG A 208 -26.91 4.08 7.80
CA ARG A 208 -28.27 4.58 8.11
C ARG A 208 -29.32 3.46 8.05
N TRP A 209 -29.24 2.60 7.03
CA TRP A 209 -30.13 1.45 6.91
C TRP A 209 -29.94 0.45 8.06
N ILE A 210 -28.70 0.11 8.41
CA ILE A 210 -28.41 -0.79 9.53
C ILE A 210 -28.92 -0.18 10.85
N CYS A 211 -28.74 1.13 11.07
CA CYS A 211 -29.26 1.83 12.24
C CYS A 211 -30.78 1.73 12.38
N VAL A 212 -31.52 1.91 11.29
CA VAL A 212 -32.99 1.83 11.31
C VAL A 212 -33.47 0.40 11.51
N VAL A 213 -32.88 -0.57 10.80
CA VAL A 213 -33.34 -1.97 10.83
C VAL A 213 -32.98 -2.67 12.14
N HIS A 214 -31.77 -2.42 12.66
CA HIS A 214 -31.24 -3.11 13.84
C HIS A 214 -31.23 -2.24 15.10
N GLY A 215 -31.81 -1.04 15.04
CA GLY A 215 -31.88 -0.12 16.18
C GLY A 215 -30.52 0.31 16.72
N LEU A 216 -29.51 0.44 15.84
CA LEU A 216 -28.16 0.87 16.26
C LEU A 216 -28.12 2.38 16.54
N SER A 217 -27.34 2.79 17.54
CA SER A 217 -27.20 4.20 17.90
C SER A 217 -26.51 5.03 16.79
N LEU A 218 -26.83 6.32 16.72
CA LEU A 218 -26.19 7.27 15.80
C LEU A 218 -24.68 7.43 16.08
N ASP A 219 -24.27 7.33 17.35
CA ASP A 219 -22.85 7.40 17.72
C ASP A 219 -22.05 6.19 17.20
N LEU A 220 -22.70 5.02 17.12
CA LEU A 220 -22.10 3.84 16.51
C LEU A 220 -21.90 4.04 15.00
N SER A 221 -22.91 4.57 14.31
CA SER A 221 -22.82 4.92 12.90
C SER A 221 -21.67 5.90 12.64
N ARG A 222 -21.53 6.94 13.46
CA ARG A 222 -20.43 7.90 13.35
C ARG A 222 -19.07 7.23 13.55
N SER A 223 -18.97 6.35 14.54
CA SER A 223 -17.74 5.62 14.82
C SER A 223 -17.35 4.68 13.67
N LEU A 224 -18.31 4.05 13.02
CA LEU A 224 -18.06 3.16 11.87
C LEU A 224 -17.69 3.94 10.60
N GLY A 225 -18.35 5.07 10.35
CA GLY A 225 -18.13 5.91 9.16
C GLY A 225 -16.86 6.76 9.19
N HIS A 226 -16.31 7.05 10.37
CA HIS A 226 -15.13 7.92 10.49
C HIS A 226 -13.80 7.16 10.34
N MET A 227 -12.96 7.59 9.39
CA MET A 227 -11.58 7.12 9.26
C MET A 227 -10.62 8.10 9.95
N ILE A 228 -10.26 7.80 11.21
CA ILE A 228 -9.52 8.71 12.11
C ILE A 228 -8.16 9.14 11.56
N ALA A 229 -7.52 8.31 10.72
CA ALA A 229 -6.22 8.63 10.17
C ALA A 229 -6.24 9.89 9.29
N VAL A 230 -7.35 10.13 8.57
CA VAL A 230 -7.47 11.24 7.60
C VAL A 230 -7.18 12.58 8.26
N ASP A 231 -7.63 12.77 9.51
CA ASP A 231 -7.44 14.00 10.28
C ASP A 231 -5.96 14.32 10.56
N ARG A 232 -5.09 13.31 10.53
CA ARG A 232 -3.66 13.44 10.85
C ARG A 232 -2.75 13.38 9.64
N MET A 233 -3.26 12.97 8.48
CA MET A 233 -2.48 12.89 7.25
C MET A 233 -1.99 14.27 6.81
N LEU A 234 -0.95 14.29 5.98
CA LEU A 234 -0.28 15.50 5.52
C LEU A 234 -0.54 15.73 4.03
N GLU A 235 -0.42 16.99 3.60
CA GLU A 235 -0.40 17.31 2.17
C GLU A 235 0.95 16.93 1.54
N HIS A 236 1.01 16.90 0.20
CA HIS A 236 2.21 16.50 -0.54
C HIS A 236 3.49 17.21 -0.08
N ASP A 237 3.50 18.55 -0.06
CA ASP A 237 4.69 19.34 0.31
C ASP A 237 5.19 19.02 1.73
N GLN A 238 4.25 18.71 2.64
CA GLN A 238 4.57 18.34 4.01
C GLN A 238 5.14 16.92 4.09
N LEU A 239 4.64 15.99 3.28
CA LEU A 239 5.22 14.65 3.13
C LEU A 239 6.64 14.74 2.56
N GLU A 240 6.83 15.51 1.50
CA GLU A 240 8.15 15.75 0.90
C GLU A 240 9.15 16.27 1.93
N TYR A 241 8.77 17.31 2.68
CA TYR A 241 9.61 17.87 3.74
C TYR A 241 9.95 16.83 4.82
N ARG A 242 8.98 16.01 5.25
CA ARG A 242 9.20 14.96 6.25
C ARG A 242 10.13 13.86 5.74
N ILE A 243 10.00 13.47 4.48
CA ILE A 243 10.86 12.48 3.83
C ILE A 243 12.28 13.02 3.68
N ALA A 244 12.45 14.25 3.19
CA ALA A 244 13.76 14.89 3.08
C ALA A 244 14.45 15.01 4.45
N ARG A 245 13.69 15.39 5.48
CA ARG A 245 14.19 15.43 6.87
C ARG A 245 14.57 14.05 7.39
N LEU A 246 13.79 13.01 7.11
CA LEU A 246 14.13 11.64 7.45
C LEU A 246 15.45 11.23 6.79
N CYS A 247 15.60 11.45 5.48
CA CYS A 247 16.83 11.17 4.74
C CYS A 247 18.06 11.87 5.35
N ALA A 248 17.92 13.16 5.69
CA ALA A 248 18.97 13.93 6.34
C ALA A 248 19.34 13.35 7.71
N LEU A 249 18.36 12.93 8.52
CA LEU A 249 18.60 12.29 9.80
C LEU A 249 19.33 10.96 9.63
N LEU A 250 18.89 10.10 8.70
CA LEU A 250 19.50 8.77 8.50
C LEU A 250 20.93 8.85 7.95
N THR A 251 21.24 9.89 7.19
CA THR A 251 22.59 10.17 6.66
C THR A 251 23.57 10.60 7.77
N GLN A 252 23.08 11.08 8.92
CA GLN A 252 23.95 11.51 10.02
C GLN A 252 24.64 10.32 10.70
N ARG A 253 25.91 10.53 11.07
CA ARG A 253 26.78 9.50 11.65
C ARG A 253 26.42 9.04 13.07
N SER A 254 25.32 9.49 13.66
CA SER A 254 24.96 9.20 15.06
C SER A 254 23.68 8.37 15.20
N THR A 255 23.14 7.85 14.09
CA THR A 255 21.90 7.07 14.13
C THR A 255 22.15 5.61 14.53
N SER A 256 21.20 5.04 15.27
CA SER A 256 21.14 3.62 15.62
C SER A 256 21.16 2.67 14.41
N ILE A 257 20.92 3.21 13.22
CA ILE A 257 20.89 2.51 11.94
C ILE A 257 22.30 2.15 11.43
N GLN A 258 23.35 2.86 11.84
CA GLN A 258 24.72 2.58 11.38
C GLN A 258 25.17 1.13 11.57
N ARG A 259 24.72 0.48 12.64
CA ARG A 259 25.05 -0.93 12.93
C ARG A 259 24.58 -1.91 11.84
N PHE A 260 23.64 -1.49 10.99
CA PHE A 260 23.12 -2.31 9.88
C PHE A 260 23.78 -2.02 8.53
N HIS A 261 24.57 -0.95 8.43
CA HIS A 261 25.10 -0.48 7.16
C HIS A 261 26.53 -0.92 6.88
N GLY A 262 27.34 -1.17 7.91
CA GLY A 262 28.75 -1.58 7.75
C GLY A 262 29.67 -0.52 7.13
N SER A 263 29.14 0.42 6.34
CA SER A 263 29.80 1.56 5.72
C SER A 263 28.98 2.85 5.91
N LYS A 264 29.50 3.99 5.43
CA LYS A 264 28.75 5.25 5.39
C LYS A 264 27.57 5.07 4.42
N ALA A 265 26.40 5.54 4.82
CA ALA A 265 25.21 5.55 3.97
C ALA A 265 24.68 6.98 3.87
N THR A 266 24.37 7.39 2.65
CA THR A 266 23.74 8.66 2.33
C THR A 266 22.38 8.37 1.71
N PHE A 267 21.34 9.01 2.23
CA PHE A 267 19.99 8.92 1.69
C PHE A 267 19.58 10.26 1.09
N SER A 268 19.06 10.26 -0.13
CA SER A 268 18.59 11.46 -0.81
C SER A 268 17.26 11.21 -1.54
N LEU A 269 16.40 12.22 -1.51
CA LEU A 269 15.18 12.25 -2.31
C LEU A 269 15.56 12.67 -3.73
N THR A 270 15.38 11.79 -4.72
CA THR A 270 15.74 12.04 -6.13
C THR A 270 14.53 12.40 -7.00
N TYR A 271 13.32 12.10 -6.54
CA TYR A 271 12.08 12.49 -7.20
C TYR A 271 10.97 12.73 -6.17
N SER A 272 10.16 13.75 -6.41
CA SER A 272 8.93 14.06 -5.68
C SER A 272 7.88 14.50 -6.69
N GLY A 273 6.70 13.91 -6.64
CA GLY A 273 5.57 14.28 -7.48
C GLY A 273 4.24 13.93 -6.86
N ARG A 274 3.17 14.55 -7.35
CA ARG A 274 1.78 14.23 -6.96
C ARG A 274 0.97 13.86 -8.19
N LYS A 275 0.08 12.89 -8.03
CA LYS A 275 -0.83 12.44 -9.11
C LYS A 275 -2.18 12.04 -8.53
N GLU A 276 -3.20 12.18 -9.35
CA GLU A 276 -4.53 11.69 -9.06
C GLU A 276 -4.70 10.29 -9.68
N VAL A 277 -5.08 9.30 -8.87
CA VAL A 277 -5.19 7.89 -9.30
C VAL A 277 -6.64 7.42 -9.18
N LEU A 278 -7.26 7.08 -10.30
CA LEU A 278 -8.60 6.50 -10.31
C LEU A 278 -8.54 5.07 -9.77
N LEU A 279 -9.25 4.84 -8.66
CA LEU A 279 -9.28 3.53 -8.02
C LEU A 279 -10.44 2.69 -8.56
N THR A 280 -10.12 1.53 -9.10
CA THR A 280 -11.15 0.57 -9.49
C THR A 280 -11.94 0.11 -8.28
N ARG A 281 -13.27 0.16 -8.39
CA ARG A 281 -14.19 -0.17 -7.30
C ARG A 281 -13.97 -1.57 -6.71
N ASP A 282 -13.77 -2.57 -7.56
CA ASP A 282 -13.57 -3.95 -7.12
C ASP A 282 -12.33 -4.03 -6.20
N VAL A 283 -11.23 -3.39 -6.60
CA VAL A 283 -9.97 -3.40 -5.85
C VAL A 283 -10.13 -2.72 -4.50
N TRP A 284 -10.54 -1.45 -4.47
CA TRP A 284 -10.54 -0.73 -3.19
C TRP A 284 -11.58 -1.29 -2.22
N ALA A 285 -12.74 -1.76 -2.70
CA ALA A 285 -13.78 -2.25 -1.81
C ALA A 285 -13.51 -3.68 -1.33
N LYS A 286 -13.18 -4.59 -2.23
CA LYS A 286 -13.03 -6.02 -1.92
C LYS A 286 -11.65 -6.37 -1.39
N ASP A 287 -10.60 -5.76 -1.95
CA ASP A 287 -9.23 -6.13 -1.60
C ASP A 287 -8.63 -5.23 -0.53
N TRP A 288 -8.95 -3.94 -0.51
CA TRP A 288 -8.29 -3.02 0.43
C TRP A 288 -9.15 -2.70 1.65
N TRP A 289 -10.26 -1.98 1.46
CA TRP A 289 -11.07 -1.44 2.54
C TRP A 289 -11.68 -2.53 3.42
N THR A 290 -12.29 -3.56 2.84
CA THR A 290 -12.92 -4.62 3.65
C THR A 290 -11.89 -5.46 4.42
N LYS A 291 -10.73 -5.77 3.85
CA LYS A 291 -9.65 -6.50 4.56
C LYS A 291 -9.10 -5.65 5.71
N GLN A 292 -8.85 -4.37 5.44
CA GLN A 292 -8.33 -3.42 6.41
C GLN A 292 -9.31 -3.14 7.57
N GLU A 293 -10.57 -2.83 7.27
CA GLU A 293 -11.53 -2.31 8.25
C GLU A 293 -12.23 -3.41 9.06
N LYS A 294 -12.19 -4.66 8.60
CA LYS A 294 -12.88 -5.80 9.23
C LYS A 294 -12.56 -5.95 10.73
N PRO A 295 -11.30 -5.88 11.21
CA PRO A 295 -11.00 -5.95 12.64
C PRO A 295 -11.67 -4.81 13.42
N ARG A 296 -11.52 -3.56 12.95
CA ARG A 296 -12.11 -2.38 13.60
C ARG A 296 -13.63 -2.45 13.66
N VAL A 297 -14.27 -2.78 12.54
CA VAL A 297 -15.73 -2.93 12.43
C VAL A 297 -16.23 -4.00 13.40
N ARG A 298 -15.57 -5.17 13.44
CA ARG A 298 -15.91 -6.25 14.37
C ARG A 298 -15.80 -5.81 15.82
N ASP A 299 -14.73 -5.10 16.18
CA ASP A 299 -14.49 -4.67 17.56
C ASP A 299 -15.49 -3.60 18.00
N ILE A 300 -15.89 -2.70 17.10
CA ILE A 300 -16.96 -1.71 17.34
C ILE A 300 -18.31 -2.40 17.53
N MET A 301 -18.70 -3.31 16.63
CA MET A 301 -19.97 -4.03 16.69
C MET A 301 -20.07 -4.96 17.91
N THR A 302 -18.98 -5.62 18.28
CA THR A 302 -18.92 -6.51 19.45
C THR A 302 -19.12 -5.74 20.75
N ARG A 303 -18.42 -4.62 20.92
CA ARG A 303 -18.59 -3.74 22.09
C ARG A 303 -20.04 -3.26 22.21
N TYR A 304 -20.63 -2.84 21.10
CA TYR A 304 -22.02 -2.40 21.09
C TYR A 304 -22.99 -3.51 21.51
N ALA A 305 -22.86 -4.71 20.97
CA ALA A 305 -23.75 -5.82 21.33
C ALA A 305 -23.62 -6.20 22.82
N GLN A 306 -22.41 -6.14 23.38
CA GLN A 306 -22.20 -6.34 24.83
C GLN A 306 -22.88 -5.25 25.67
N GLU A 307 -22.84 -3.99 25.23
CA GLU A 307 -23.53 -2.88 25.90
C GLU A 307 -25.06 -3.00 25.80
N ALA A 308 -25.58 -3.41 24.64
CA ALA A 308 -27.00 -3.65 24.44
C ALA A 308 -27.51 -4.79 25.34
N GLN A 309 -26.77 -5.90 25.44
CA GLN A 309 -27.10 -7.01 26.34
C GLN A 309 -27.13 -6.59 27.82
N LYS A 310 -26.21 -5.70 28.25
CA LYS A 310 -26.21 -5.17 29.62
C LYS A 310 -27.42 -4.27 29.92
N LYS A 311 -27.99 -3.61 28.90
CA LYS A 311 -29.14 -2.70 29.02
C LYS A 311 -30.49 -3.43 28.89
N SER A 312 -30.55 -4.52 28.12
CA SER A 312 -31.79 -5.26 27.82
C SER A 312 -32.16 -6.32 28.85
N SER A 313 -31.89 -6.10 30.14
CA SER A 313 -32.28 -7.01 31.23
C SER A 313 -33.80 -7.13 31.45
N ASN A 314 -34.63 -6.35 30.74
CA ASN A 314 -36.08 -6.43 30.77
C ASN A 314 -36.66 -6.29 29.35
N GLY A 315 -37.01 -7.40 28.72
CA GLY A 315 -37.83 -7.36 27.49
C GLY A 315 -37.66 -8.59 26.61
N HIS A 316 -38.78 -9.20 26.23
CA HIS A 316 -38.86 -10.21 25.18
C HIS A 316 -38.53 -9.50 23.86
N VAL A 317 -37.35 -9.76 23.29
CA VAL A 317 -36.94 -9.22 21.99
C VAL A 317 -36.73 -10.39 21.04
N ASP A 318 -37.31 -10.31 19.84
CA ASP A 318 -36.99 -11.17 18.68
C ASP A 318 -35.47 -11.30 18.54
N ARG A 319 -34.98 -12.45 18.03
CA ARG A 319 -33.55 -12.74 17.94
C ARG A 319 -32.78 -11.55 17.34
N PRO A 320 -32.02 -10.78 18.16
CA PRO A 320 -31.28 -9.62 17.64
C PRO A 320 -30.17 -10.12 16.72
N ALA A 321 -29.89 -9.35 15.67
CA ALA A 321 -28.80 -9.68 14.75
C ALA A 321 -27.48 -9.82 15.51
N THR A 322 -26.75 -10.89 15.23
CA THR A 322 -25.46 -11.12 15.90
C THR A 322 -24.43 -10.11 15.41
N PRO A 323 -23.40 -9.77 16.21
CA PRO A 323 -22.30 -8.92 15.76
C PRO A 323 -21.68 -9.42 14.45
N THR A 324 -21.55 -10.73 14.30
CA THR A 324 -21.02 -11.36 13.09
C THR A 324 -21.90 -11.12 11.87
N GLU A 325 -23.22 -11.25 12.02
CA GLU A 325 -24.19 -10.95 10.95
C GLU A 325 -24.11 -9.47 10.53
N LEU A 326 -24.02 -8.54 11.49
CA LEU A 326 -23.90 -7.11 11.23
C LEU A 326 -22.58 -6.74 10.55
N VAL A 327 -21.47 -7.33 10.99
CA VAL A 327 -20.14 -7.15 10.36
C VAL A 327 -20.19 -7.63 8.91
N GLN A 328 -20.69 -8.86 8.67
CA GLN A 328 -20.78 -9.41 7.33
C GLN A 328 -21.68 -8.56 6.43
N GLN A 329 -22.82 -8.12 6.96
CA GLN A 329 -23.76 -7.28 6.23
C GLN A 329 -23.17 -5.93 5.85
N LEU A 330 -22.37 -5.31 6.72
CA LEU A 330 -21.68 -4.05 6.42
C LEU A 330 -20.61 -4.24 5.34
N LEU A 331 -19.73 -5.23 5.51
CA LEU A 331 -18.64 -5.48 4.56
C LEU A 331 -19.17 -5.90 3.18
N ASP A 332 -20.15 -6.82 3.14
CA ASP A 332 -20.79 -7.22 1.88
C ASP A 332 -21.55 -6.08 1.23
N GLY A 333 -22.19 -5.22 2.04
CA GLY A 333 -22.87 -4.04 1.53
C GLY A 333 -21.91 -3.09 0.82
N VAL A 334 -20.71 -2.87 1.38
CA VAL A 334 -19.67 -2.04 0.76
C VAL A 334 -19.11 -2.68 -0.51
N VAL A 335 -19.09 -4.01 -0.64
CA VAL A 335 -18.63 -4.68 -1.87
C VAL A 335 -19.71 -4.71 -2.95
N LYS A 336 -20.97 -4.97 -2.58
CA LYS A 336 -22.04 -5.30 -3.54
C LYS A 336 -22.90 -4.11 -3.97
N ARG A 337 -23.00 -3.04 -3.18
CA ARG A 337 -23.87 -1.89 -3.50
C ARG A 337 -23.26 -1.03 -4.60
N GLU A 338 -24.03 -0.73 -5.63
CA GLU A 338 -23.62 0.24 -6.62
C GLU A 338 -23.67 1.66 -6.06
N TYR A 339 -22.97 2.58 -6.72
CA TYR A 339 -23.11 3.99 -6.42
C TYR A 339 -24.54 4.44 -6.74
N PRO A 340 -25.14 5.33 -5.93
CA PRO A 340 -26.36 6.02 -6.33
C PRO A 340 -26.15 6.76 -7.65
N ILE A 341 -27.22 6.90 -8.43
CA ILE A 341 -27.18 7.60 -9.74
C ILE A 341 -26.56 8.99 -9.57
N GLY A 342 -25.51 9.28 -10.32
CA GLY A 342 -24.79 10.56 -10.29
C GLY A 342 -23.90 10.79 -9.07
N GLN A 343 -23.59 9.73 -8.30
CA GLN A 343 -22.65 9.77 -7.18
C GLN A 343 -21.45 8.85 -7.39
N GLU A 344 -21.14 8.53 -8.65
CA GLU A 344 -19.87 7.89 -8.98
C GLU A 344 -18.73 8.88 -8.75
N PRO A 345 -17.56 8.43 -8.29
CA PRO A 345 -16.43 9.32 -8.04
C PRO A 345 -15.94 9.91 -9.36
N GLU A 346 -15.98 11.24 -9.46
CA GLU A 346 -15.45 11.98 -10.61
C GLU A 346 -13.93 12.14 -10.51
N ARG A 347 -13.41 12.18 -9.27
CA ARG A 347 -11.98 12.36 -9.00
C ARG A 347 -11.33 11.09 -8.48
N GLY A 348 -10.09 10.90 -8.89
CA GLY A 348 -9.21 9.89 -8.31
C GLY A 348 -8.66 10.33 -6.95
N VAL A 349 -7.93 9.41 -6.31
CA VAL A 349 -7.26 9.68 -5.05
C VAL A 349 -5.91 10.31 -5.33
N GLU A 350 -5.66 11.50 -4.78
CA GLU A 350 -4.35 12.12 -4.84
C GLU A 350 -3.32 11.35 -4.00
N VAL A 351 -2.21 10.97 -4.62
CA VAL A 351 -1.07 10.32 -3.98
C VAL A 351 0.20 11.14 -4.18
N GLY A 352 1.04 11.15 -3.15
CA GLY A 352 2.43 11.58 -3.25
C GLY A 352 3.30 10.41 -3.69
N ILE A 353 4.23 10.69 -4.60
CA ILE A 353 5.16 9.74 -5.19
C ILE A 353 6.57 10.23 -4.89
N PHE A 354 7.37 9.39 -4.24
CA PHE A 354 8.71 9.76 -3.80
C PHE A 354 9.71 8.67 -4.21
N VAL A 355 10.86 9.06 -4.76
CA VAL A 355 11.98 8.14 -5.00
C VAL A 355 13.14 8.53 -4.10
N ILE A 356 13.54 7.61 -3.22
CA ILE A 356 14.65 7.80 -2.29
C ILE A 356 15.79 6.89 -2.71
N LYS A 357 16.98 7.45 -2.88
CA LYS A 357 18.20 6.74 -3.23
C LYS A 357 19.08 6.55 -2.00
N ARG A 358 19.72 5.39 -1.88
CA ARG A 358 20.85 5.13 -0.98
C ARG A 358 22.16 5.09 -1.77
N SER A 359 23.15 5.87 -1.35
CA SER A 359 24.54 5.81 -1.84
C SER A 359 25.52 5.68 -0.67
N GLU A 360 26.80 5.46 -0.97
CA GLU A 360 27.89 5.52 0.02
C GLU A 360 28.32 6.96 0.39
#